data_AF-A0A5C7WBV7-F1
#
_entry.id   AF-A0A5C7WBV7-F1
#
_cell.length_a   1.000
_cell.length_b   1.000
_cell.length_c   1.000
_cell.angle_alpha   90.00
_cell.angle_beta   90.00
_cell.angle_gamma   90.00
#
_symmetry.space_group_name_H-M   'P 1'
#
loop_
_entity.id
_entity.type
_entity.pdbx_description
1 polymer ?
#
loop_
_entity_poly.entity_id
_entity_poly.type
_entity_poly.pdbx_seq_one_letter_code
_entity_poly.pdbx_strand_id
1 'polypeptide(L)'
;MTEINVGDWLHKNQKIIQRALLDERRRIIEMNIPDYNIDDTQLLLSEMELCGATEHIPLPPGYRVTHGLIGFIGNPRPSYHIFAVNEESKIIDVTAGQIMIGESKLQPGDGIRKLVAKAPDLFTILGDVIALHGDQNVIRERLGVKYDWLK
;
A
#
# COMPACT_ATOMS: atom_id res chain seq x y z
N MET A 1 -24.44 -2.86 -1.51
CA MET A 1 -23.55 -1.68 -1.53
C MET A 1 -23.17 -1.42 -2.98
N THR A 2 -23.12 -0.15 -3.41
CA THR A 2 -22.65 0.19 -4.76
C THR A 2 -21.15 -0.10 -4.83
N GLU A 3 -20.70 -0.79 -5.88
CA GLU A 3 -19.29 -1.05 -6.12
C GLU A 3 -18.55 0.29 -6.26
N ILE A 4 -17.50 0.48 -5.46
CA ILE A 4 -16.73 1.72 -5.46
C ILE A 4 -15.77 1.68 -6.65
N ASN A 5 -15.82 2.71 -7.49
CA ASN A 5 -14.78 2.95 -8.47
C ASN A 5 -13.55 3.55 -7.77
N VAL A 6 -12.55 2.71 -7.48
CA VAL A 6 -11.29 3.14 -6.85
C VAL A 6 -10.54 4.15 -7.72
N GLY A 7 -10.69 4.10 -9.05
CA GLY A 7 -10.16 5.08 -9.99
C GLY A 7 -10.68 6.49 -9.72
N ASP A 8 -11.99 6.65 -9.61
CA ASP A 8 -12.63 7.93 -9.34
C ASP A 8 -12.25 8.47 -7.95
N TRP A 9 -12.21 7.60 -6.94
CA TRP A 9 -11.78 7.98 -5.59
C TRP A 9 -10.32 8.45 -5.58
N LEU A 10 -9.42 7.69 -6.21
CA LEU A 10 -8.00 8.02 -6.26
C LEU A 10 -7.79 9.34 -7.00
N HIS A 11 -8.48 9.54 -8.13
CA HIS A 11 -8.42 10.78 -8.90
C HIS A 11 -8.90 11.99 -8.09
N LYS A 12 -10.04 11.87 -7.40
CA LYS A 12 -10.60 12.94 -6.57
C LYS A 12 -9.68 13.32 -5.40
N ASN A 13 -8.97 12.35 -4.82
CA ASN A 13 -8.21 12.54 -3.58
C ASN A 13 -6.68 12.54 -3.78
N GLN A 14 -6.19 12.48 -5.02
CA GLN A 14 -4.77 12.27 -5.34
C GLN A 14 -3.85 13.21 -4.55
N LYS A 15 -4.13 14.51 -4.57
CA LYS A 15 -3.30 15.52 -3.88
C LYS A 15 -3.26 15.33 -2.36
N ILE A 16 -4.38 14.91 -1.77
CA ILE A 16 -4.49 14.67 -0.33
C ILE A 16 -3.70 13.41 0.04
N ILE A 17 -3.85 12.34 -0.74
CA ILE A 17 -3.13 11.08 -0.55
C ILE A 17 -1.63 11.30 -0.68
N GLN A 18 -1.19 11.97 -1.76
CA GLN A 18 0.21 12.30 -1.98
C GLN A 18 0.78 13.13 -0.83
N ARG A 19 0.01 14.10 -0.32
CA ARG A 19 0.44 14.91 0.81
C ARG A 19 0.59 14.10 2.09
N ALA A 20 -0.37 13.22 2.41
CA ALA A 20 -0.31 12.35 3.58
C ALA A 20 0.92 11.41 3.51
N LEU A 21 1.20 10.83 2.35
CA LEU A 21 2.39 10.00 2.11
C LEU A 21 3.68 10.80 2.35
N LEU A 22 3.78 12.01 1.82
CA LEU A 22 4.96 12.88 2.02
C LEU A 22 5.13 13.34 3.48
N ASP A 23 4.04 13.64 4.18
CA ASP A 23 4.08 14.01 5.59
C ASP A 23 4.50 12.81 6.47
N GLU A 24 4.04 11.60 6.15
CA GLU A 24 4.49 10.38 6.83
C GLU A 24 5.98 10.10 6.57
N ARG A 25 6.46 10.33 5.35
CA ARG A 25 7.89 10.21 5.02
C ARG A 25 8.71 11.13 5.91
N ARG A 26 8.28 12.38 6.03
CA ARG A 26 8.94 13.36 6.89
C ARG A 26 8.94 12.90 8.35
N ARG A 27 7.81 12.40 8.86
CA ARG A 27 7.70 11.88 10.23
C ARG A 27 8.71 10.75 10.49
N ILE A 28 8.85 9.81 9.57
CA ILE A 28 9.79 8.69 9.69
C ILE A 28 11.24 9.17 9.67
N ILE A 29 11.58 10.11 8.80
CA ILE A 29 12.92 10.74 8.75
C ILE A 29 13.21 11.49 10.06
N GLU A 30 12.25 12.27 10.57
CA GLU A 30 12.40 13.03 11.82
C GLU A 30 12.55 12.12 13.04
N MET A 31 11.88 10.95 13.05
CA MET A 31 11.99 9.96 14.12
C MET A 31 13.28 9.13 14.06
N ASN A 32 13.95 9.06 12.90
CA ASN A 32 15.14 8.24 12.67
C ASN A 32 16.33 9.11 12.19
N ILE A 33 17.22 9.55 13.10
CA ILE A 33 18.52 10.18 12.73
C ILE A 33 19.64 9.14 12.88
N PRO A 34 20.66 8.98 12.00
CA PRO A 34 20.84 9.25 10.56
C PRO A 34 21.08 7.97 9.71
N ASP A 35 20.78 6.77 10.23
CA ASP A 35 21.09 5.49 9.57
C ASP A 35 19.96 4.92 8.70
N TYR A 36 18.90 5.70 8.45
CA TYR A 36 17.81 5.29 7.58
C TYR A 36 18.22 5.44 6.10
N ASN A 37 19.10 4.56 5.67
CA ASN A 37 19.79 4.58 4.38
C ASN A 37 18.91 3.96 3.28
N ILE A 38 17.74 4.55 3.03
CA ILE A 38 16.97 4.28 1.82
C ILE A 38 17.29 5.41 0.84
N ASP A 39 17.93 5.08 -0.29
CA ASP A 39 18.00 6.01 -1.42
C ASP A 39 16.59 6.13 -2.02
N ASP A 40 15.85 7.06 -1.44
CA ASP A 40 14.41 7.23 -1.53
C ASP A 40 14.01 8.35 -2.52
N THR A 41 15.00 8.91 -3.20
CA THR A 41 14.80 9.94 -4.23
C THR A 41 14.26 9.36 -5.54
N GLN A 42 14.32 8.03 -5.69
CA GLN A 42 13.93 7.35 -6.91
C GLN A 42 12.69 6.45 -6.76
N LEU A 43 12.32 6.08 -5.54
CA LEU A 43 11.16 5.22 -5.27
C LEU A 43 9.83 5.96 -5.46
N LEU A 44 8.82 5.25 -5.97
CA LEU A 44 7.44 5.75 -5.96
C LEU A 44 6.95 5.83 -4.51
N LEU A 45 6.05 6.76 -4.19
CA LEU A 45 5.51 6.87 -2.82
C LEU A 45 4.85 5.57 -2.35
N SER A 46 4.22 4.83 -3.26
CA SER A 46 3.62 3.53 -2.97
C SER A 46 4.61 2.39 -2.69
N GLU A 47 5.92 2.61 -2.89
CA GLU A 47 6.99 1.65 -2.58
C GLU A 47 7.73 2.00 -1.28
N MET A 48 7.53 3.20 -0.76
CA MET A 48 8.21 3.71 0.43
C MET A 48 7.51 3.30 1.71
N GLU A 49 8.24 3.26 2.84
CA GLU A 49 7.70 2.81 4.12
C GLU A 49 6.64 3.72 4.78
N LEU A 50 5.52 4.02 4.12
CA LEU A 50 4.62 5.13 4.43
C LEU A 50 3.20 4.71 4.84
N CYS A 51 2.97 3.43 5.18
CA CYS A 51 1.62 2.92 5.41
C CYS A 51 0.85 3.66 6.51
N GLY A 52 1.54 4.31 7.45
CA GLY A 52 0.99 5.27 8.43
C GLY A 52 0.13 6.37 7.82
N ALA A 53 0.44 6.81 6.59
CA ALA A 53 -0.34 7.80 5.85
C ALA A 53 -1.81 7.41 5.68
N THR A 54 -2.15 6.12 5.69
CA THR A 54 -3.52 5.63 5.55
C THR A 54 -4.45 6.15 6.65
N GLU A 55 -3.92 6.48 7.83
CA GLU A 55 -4.70 7.08 8.93
C GLU A 55 -5.18 8.50 8.63
N HIS A 56 -4.60 9.14 7.62
CA HIS A 56 -4.80 10.56 7.29
C HIS A 56 -5.40 10.80 5.91
N ILE A 57 -5.74 9.74 5.17
CA ILE A 57 -6.39 9.85 3.86
C ILE A 57 -7.91 9.70 3.95
N PRO A 58 -8.69 10.42 3.13
CA PRO A 58 -10.13 10.21 3.04
C PRO A 58 -10.42 8.83 2.43
N LEU A 59 -11.07 7.95 3.17
CA LEU A 59 -11.42 6.60 2.70
C LEU A 59 -12.71 6.59 1.87
N PRO A 60 -12.87 5.63 0.94
CA PRO A 60 -14.15 5.41 0.29
C PRO A 60 -15.24 5.00 1.29
N PRO A 61 -16.52 5.28 1.02
CA PRO A 61 -17.63 4.87 1.89
C PRO A 61 -17.60 3.38 2.23
N GLY A 62 -17.79 3.03 3.51
CA GLY A 62 -17.78 1.65 3.98
C GLY A 62 -16.40 1.04 4.23
N TYR A 63 -15.32 1.76 3.93
CA TYR A 63 -13.97 1.38 4.33
C TYR A 63 -13.59 2.03 5.66
N ARG A 64 -12.85 1.30 6.48
CA ARG A 64 -12.22 1.78 7.71
C ARG A 64 -10.73 1.51 7.66
N VAL A 65 -9.96 2.32 8.38
CA VAL A 65 -8.55 2.02 8.62
C VAL A 65 -8.44 0.76 9.49
N THR A 66 -7.45 -0.07 9.20
CA THR A 66 -7.12 -1.23 10.02
C THR A 66 -5.61 -1.44 10.08
N HIS A 67 -5.20 -2.13 11.14
CA HIS A 67 -3.83 -2.50 11.42
C HIS A 67 -3.71 -4.00 11.34
N GLY A 68 -2.72 -4.49 10.60
CA GLY A 68 -2.54 -5.92 10.41
C GLY A 68 -1.10 -6.31 10.14
N LEU A 69 -0.87 -7.61 10.18
CA LEU A 69 0.35 -8.22 9.71
C LEU A 69 0.15 -8.61 8.24
N ILE A 70 1.04 -8.15 7.37
CA ILE A 70 1.05 -8.53 5.96
C ILE A 70 2.27 -9.39 5.70
N GLY A 71 2.08 -10.50 5.00
CA GLY A 71 3.17 -11.36 4.59
C GLY A 71 2.99 -11.87 3.17
N PHE A 72 4.11 -12.14 2.50
CA PHE A 72 4.11 -12.92 1.28
C PHE A 72 4.03 -14.42 1.61
N ILE A 73 3.24 -15.19 0.88
CA ILE A 73 3.20 -16.64 1.03
C ILE A 73 4.60 -17.19 0.74
N GLY A 74 5.17 -17.92 1.70
CA GLY A 74 6.55 -18.42 1.64
C GLY A 74 7.60 -17.47 2.21
N ASN A 75 7.23 -16.24 2.58
CA ASN A 75 8.09 -15.34 3.37
C ASN A 75 7.78 -15.55 4.88
N PRO A 76 8.75 -15.97 5.70
CA PRO A 76 8.52 -16.26 7.11
C PRO A 76 8.36 -15.01 7.99
N ARG A 77 8.56 -13.80 7.45
CA ARG A 77 8.55 -12.56 8.22
C ARG A 77 7.41 -11.65 7.76
N PRO A 78 6.22 -11.76 8.36
CA PRO A 78 5.18 -10.76 8.15
C PRO A 78 5.62 -9.42 8.75
N SER A 79 5.23 -8.33 8.12
CA SER A 79 5.45 -6.96 8.58
C SER A 79 4.15 -6.33 9.05
N TYR A 80 4.24 -5.46 10.05
CA TYR A 80 3.12 -4.61 10.42
C TYR A 80 2.81 -3.64 9.29
N HIS A 81 1.53 -3.43 9.00
CA HIS A 81 1.07 -2.54 7.96
C HIS A 81 -0.28 -1.92 8.30
N ILE A 82 -0.52 -0.73 7.75
CA ILE A 82 -1.79 -0.01 7.89
C ILE A 82 -2.44 0.12 6.52
N PHE A 83 -3.70 -0.29 6.42
CA PHE A 83 -4.45 -0.32 5.17
C PHE A 83 -5.95 -0.09 5.44
N ALA A 84 -6.74 0.08 4.39
CA ALA A 84 -8.19 0.24 4.52
C ALA A 84 -8.91 -1.06 4.16
N VAL A 85 -9.98 -1.38 4.90
CA VAL A 85 -10.79 -2.59 4.69
C VAL A 85 -12.28 -2.29 4.87
N ASN A 86 -13.14 -2.97 4.13
CA ASN A 86 -14.59 -2.91 4.33
C ASN A 86 -15.15 -4.18 5.02
N GLU A 87 -16.46 -4.20 5.29
CA GLU A 87 -17.13 -5.36 5.92
C GLU A 87 -17.10 -6.65 5.07
N GLU A 88 -16.89 -6.52 3.77
CA GLU A 88 -16.79 -7.62 2.80
C GLU A 88 -15.34 -8.12 2.62
N SER A 89 -14.39 -7.71 3.47
CA SER A 89 -12.97 -8.04 3.32
C SER A 89 -12.33 -7.54 2.02
N LYS A 90 -12.86 -6.48 1.41
CA LYS A 90 -12.18 -5.76 0.33
C LYS A 90 -11.13 -4.82 0.91
N ILE A 91 -9.95 -4.83 0.32
CA ILE A 91 -8.77 -4.09 0.76
C ILE A 91 -8.55 -2.89 -0.16
N ILE A 92 -8.05 -1.78 0.39
CA ILE A 92 -7.36 -0.72 -0.34
C ILE A 92 -6.04 -0.45 0.38
N ASP A 93 -4.94 -0.54 -0.36
CA ASP A 93 -3.58 -0.29 0.11
C ASP A 93 -2.83 0.61 -0.87
N VAL A 94 -2.58 1.85 -0.45
CA VAL A 94 -1.90 2.88 -1.25
C VAL A 94 -0.38 2.77 -1.20
N THR A 95 0.13 1.78 -0.46
CA THR A 95 1.54 1.53 -0.20
C THR A 95 1.94 0.09 -0.52
N ALA A 96 1.24 -0.53 -1.47
CA ALA A 96 1.39 -1.95 -1.80
C ALA A 96 2.80 -2.37 -2.25
N GLY A 97 3.63 -1.43 -2.72
CA GLY A 97 5.01 -1.70 -3.09
C GLY A 97 5.91 -2.03 -1.90
N GLN A 98 5.55 -1.56 -0.70
CA GLN A 98 6.23 -1.93 0.56
C GLN A 98 6.15 -3.41 0.89
N ILE A 99 5.15 -4.11 0.38
CA ILE A 99 4.86 -5.51 0.75
C ILE A 99 5.98 -6.46 0.28
N MET A 100 6.77 -6.04 -0.71
CA MET A 100 7.87 -6.80 -1.30
C MET A 100 9.16 -6.69 -0.45
N ILE A 101 9.12 -7.14 0.81
CA ILE A 101 10.28 -7.11 1.72
C ILE A 101 11.30 -8.20 1.35
N GLY A 102 12.58 -7.81 1.24
CA GLY A 102 13.72 -8.75 1.22
C GLY A 102 14.41 -8.97 -0.12
N GLU A 103 13.95 -8.32 -1.19
CA GLU A 103 14.63 -8.37 -2.49
C GLU A 103 15.69 -7.25 -2.57
N SER A 104 16.89 -7.51 -2.06
CA SER A 104 17.98 -6.54 -1.87
C SER A 104 18.62 -5.95 -3.15
N LYS A 105 17.95 -6.06 -4.30
CA LYS A 105 18.40 -5.56 -5.60
C LYS A 105 17.26 -5.07 -6.50
N LEU A 106 16.18 -4.55 -5.94
CA LEU A 106 15.11 -3.95 -6.74
C LEU A 106 15.49 -2.54 -7.17
N GLN A 107 15.36 -2.25 -8.46
CA GLN A 107 15.37 -0.87 -8.92
C GLN A 107 14.05 -0.19 -8.54
N PRO A 108 14.05 1.14 -8.43
CA PRO A 108 12.83 1.89 -8.19
C PRO A 108 11.73 1.57 -9.22
N GLY A 109 10.53 1.29 -8.72
CA GLY A 109 9.38 0.83 -9.50
C GLY A 109 9.32 -0.68 -9.71
N ASP A 110 10.36 -1.46 -9.42
CA ASP A 110 10.35 -2.91 -9.70
C ASP A 110 9.38 -3.67 -8.80
N GLY A 111 9.24 -3.29 -7.53
CA GLY A 111 8.32 -3.94 -6.60
C GLY A 111 6.89 -3.84 -7.10
N ILE A 112 6.47 -2.61 -7.39
CA ILE A 112 5.16 -2.36 -7.99
C ILE A 112 5.01 -2.99 -9.37
N ARG A 113 6.00 -2.86 -10.27
CA ARG A 113 5.90 -3.44 -11.62
C ARG A 113 5.71 -4.96 -11.57
N LYS A 114 6.39 -5.66 -10.66
CA LYS A 114 6.21 -7.11 -10.46
C LYS A 114 4.80 -7.45 -9.99
N LEU A 115 4.26 -6.69 -9.03
CA LEU A 115 2.90 -6.92 -8.52
C LEU A 115 1.83 -6.62 -9.58
N VAL A 116 1.95 -5.47 -10.27
CA VAL A 116 1.05 -5.06 -11.35
C VAL A 116 1.09 -6.06 -12.51
N ALA A 117 2.27 -6.58 -12.88
CA ALA A 117 2.38 -7.58 -13.94
C ALA A 117 1.65 -8.90 -13.62
N LYS A 118 1.54 -9.27 -12.34
CA LYS A 118 0.83 -10.49 -11.91
C LYS A 118 -0.69 -10.32 -11.91
N ALA A 119 -1.19 -9.17 -11.47
CA ALA A 119 -2.63 -8.93 -11.34
C ALA A 119 -2.99 -7.46 -11.63
N PRO A 120 -2.92 -7.01 -12.90
CA PRO A 120 -3.02 -5.59 -13.25
C PRO A 120 -4.36 -4.97 -12.88
N ASP A 121 -5.43 -5.77 -12.89
CA ASP A 121 -6.79 -5.36 -12.53
C ASP A 121 -6.98 -5.06 -11.03
N LEU A 122 -6.05 -5.52 -10.18
CA LEU A 122 -6.04 -5.18 -8.75
C LEU A 122 -5.36 -3.84 -8.47
N PHE A 123 -4.80 -3.16 -9.48
CA PHE A 123 -4.05 -1.92 -9.29
C PHE A 123 -4.68 -0.75 -10.05
N THR A 124 -4.80 0.37 -9.36
CA THR A 124 -5.11 1.67 -9.97
C THR A 124 -3.89 2.57 -9.81
N ILE A 125 -3.37 3.07 -10.93
CA ILE A 125 -2.14 3.87 -10.98
C ILE A 125 -2.49 5.31 -11.34
N LEU A 126 -2.03 6.27 -10.54
CA LEU A 126 -2.21 7.69 -10.80
C LEU A 126 -0.96 8.49 -10.40
N GLY A 127 -0.01 8.60 -11.33
CA GLY A 127 1.28 9.24 -11.08
C GLY A 127 2.16 8.39 -10.17
N ASP A 128 2.59 8.96 -9.05
CA ASP A 128 3.40 8.33 -8.00
C ASP A 128 2.58 7.60 -6.92
N VAL A 129 1.26 7.73 -6.97
CA VAL A 129 0.31 7.04 -6.07
C VAL A 129 -0.32 5.86 -6.81
N ILE A 130 -0.24 4.70 -6.18
CA ILE A 130 -0.76 3.43 -6.69
C ILE A 130 -1.54 2.77 -5.57
N ALA A 131 -2.79 2.42 -5.87
CA ALA A 131 -3.65 1.68 -4.96
C ALA A 131 -3.77 0.23 -5.42
N LEU A 132 -3.36 -0.72 -4.57
CA LEU A 132 -3.84 -2.10 -4.63
C LEU A 132 -5.24 -2.14 -4.04
N HIS A 133 -6.19 -2.75 -4.73
CA HIS A 133 -7.55 -2.93 -4.25
C HIS A 133 -8.19 -4.22 -4.74
N GLY A 134 -9.10 -4.77 -3.94
CA GLY A 134 -9.83 -5.98 -4.29
C GLY A 134 -10.17 -6.84 -3.08
N ASP A 135 -10.82 -7.97 -3.32
CA ASP A 135 -11.11 -8.97 -2.29
C ASP A 135 -9.81 -9.58 -1.75
N GLN A 136 -9.69 -9.69 -0.42
CA GLN A 136 -8.51 -10.25 0.24
C GLN A 136 -8.13 -11.64 -0.27
N ASN A 137 -9.11 -12.52 -0.56
CA ASN A 137 -8.82 -13.86 -1.04
C ASN A 137 -8.27 -13.82 -2.47
N VAL A 138 -8.80 -12.94 -3.32
CA VAL A 138 -8.29 -12.74 -4.69
C VAL A 138 -6.86 -12.18 -4.66
N ILE A 139 -6.59 -11.21 -3.79
CA ILE A 139 -5.24 -10.66 -3.57
C ILE A 139 -4.29 -11.77 -3.09
N ARG A 140 -4.73 -12.59 -2.13
CA ARG A 140 -3.93 -13.73 -1.62
C ARG A 140 -3.62 -14.75 -2.70
N GLU A 141 -4.61 -15.14 -3.50
CA GLU A 141 -4.46 -16.15 -4.55
C GLU A 141 -3.53 -15.67 -5.66
N ARG A 142 -3.73 -14.44 -6.14
CA ARG A 142 -3.07 -13.94 -7.34
C ARG A 142 -1.73 -13.27 -7.08
N LEU A 143 -1.60 -12.60 -5.95
CA LEU A 143 -0.36 -11.91 -5.58
C LEU A 143 0.46 -12.69 -4.56
N GLY A 144 -0.13 -13.68 -3.88
CA GLY A 144 0.54 -14.35 -2.76
C GLY A 144 0.64 -13.46 -1.51
N VAL A 145 -0.16 -12.40 -1.43
CA VAL A 145 -0.13 -11.43 -0.31
C VAL A 145 -1.23 -11.78 0.68
N LYS A 146 -0.84 -12.08 1.92
CA LYS A 146 -1.78 -12.39 3.00
C LYS A 146 -1.88 -11.20 3.94
N TYR A 147 -3.09 -10.68 4.08
CA TYR A 147 -3.45 -9.69 5.10
C TYR A 147 -4.05 -10.42 6.31
N ASP A 148 -3.43 -10.31 7.48
CA ASP A 148 -3.93 -10.86 8.75
C ASP A 148 -4.16 -9.70 9.73
N TRP A 149 -5.41 -9.27 9.91
CA TRP A 149 -5.77 -8.19 10.84
C TRP A 149 -6.68 -8.66 11.98
N LEU A 150 -6.64 -7.92 13.09
CA LEU A 150 -7.56 -8.11 14.20
C LEU A 150 -8.93 -7.57 13.80
N LYS A 151 -9.95 -8.42 13.81
CA LYS A 151 -11.33 -8.05 13.45
C LYS A 151 -11.94 -7.08 14.45
#